data_AF-A0A958QJN6-F1
#
_entry.id   AF-A0A958QJN6-F1
#
_cell.length_a   1.000
_cell.length_b   1.000
_cell.length_c   1.000
_cell.angle_alpha   90.00
_cell.angle_beta   90.00
_cell.angle_gamma   90.00
#
_symmetry.space_group_name_H-M   'P 1'
#
loop_
_entity.id
_entity.type
_entity.pdbx_description
1 polymer ?
#
loop_
_entity_poly.entity_id
_entity_poly.type
_entity_poly.pdbx_seq_one_letter_code
_entity_poly.pdbx_strand_id
1 'polypeptide(L)'
;SPNGRDMRYETTIGDSKKDNIQLKAQTSEKDYVHFRETRDKTLSAPRLLLPSIQVNIDAGHLPPKEDNGTAYLKLPLNIKVSKANL
;
A
#
# COMPACT_ATOMS: atom_id res chain seq x y z
N SER A 1 8.27 -6.69 -14.40
CA SER A 1 7.05 -6.05 -13.87
C SER A 1 5.95 -7.09 -13.63
N PRO A 2 4.80 -6.78 -12.99
CA PRO A 2 3.71 -7.74 -12.87
C PRO A 2 3.38 -8.34 -14.23
N ASN A 3 3.23 -9.67 -14.28
CA ASN A 3 2.91 -10.46 -15.48
C ASN A 3 3.95 -10.38 -16.60
N GLY A 4 5.25 -10.31 -16.28
CA GLY A 4 6.33 -10.43 -17.27
C GLY A 4 6.52 -9.22 -18.20
N ARG A 5 5.79 -8.12 -17.97
CA ARG A 5 5.97 -6.87 -18.73
C ARG A 5 7.34 -6.25 -18.45
N ASP A 6 7.87 -5.53 -19.45
CA ASP A 6 9.05 -4.69 -19.29
C ASP A 6 8.86 -3.63 -18.21
N MET A 7 9.97 -3.19 -17.64
CA MET A 7 9.97 -2.11 -16.65
C MET A 7 9.68 -0.77 -17.35
N ARG A 8 8.69 -0.04 -16.84
CA ARG A 8 8.39 1.33 -17.26
C ARG A 8 8.14 2.16 -16.00
N TYR A 9 8.81 3.29 -15.88
CA TYR A 9 8.76 4.18 -14.71
C TYR A 9 8.52 5.66 -15.09
N GLU A 10 8.33 5.93 -16.38
CA GLU A 10 8.09 7.26 -16.94
C GLU A 10 6.84 7.26 -17.82
N THR A 11 6.18 8.40 -17.92
CA THR A 11 5.04 8.66 -18.80
C THR A 11 4.90 10.16 -19.03
N THR A 12 4.14 10.58 -20.04
CA THR A 12 3.77 11.98 -20.24
C THR A 12 2.35 12.25 -19.74
N ILE A 13 2.03 13.54 -19.54
CA ILE A 13 0.65 13.97 -19.23
C ILE A 13 -0.32 13.54 -20.35
N GLY A 14 0.10 13.66 -21.61
CA GLY A 14 -0.70 13.29 -22.79
C GLY A 14 -1.03 11.80 -22.81
N ASP A 15 -0.01 10.96 -22.61
CA ASP A 15 -0.19 9.50 -22.58
C ASP A 15 -1.06 9.07 -21.39
N SER A 16 -0.84 9.65 -20.21
CA SER A 16 -1.67 9.36 -19.03
C SER A 16 -3.14 9.74 -19.24
N LYS A 17 -3.42 10.92 -19.82
CA LYS A 17 -4.82 11.34 -20.10
C LYS A 17 -5.52 10.43 -21.10
N LYS A 18 -4.79 9.88 -22.07
CA LYS A 18 -5.30 9.02 -23.14
C LYS A 18 -5.47 7.57 -22.70
N ASP A 19 -4.44 7.01 -22.06
CA ASP A 19 -4.25 5.56 -21.94
C ASP A 19 -4.31 5.02 -20.49
N ASN A 20 -4.43 5.87 -19.46
CA ASN A 20 -4.56 5.39 -18.07
C ASN A 20 -5.85 4.58 -17.89
N ILE A 21 -5.72 3.32 -17.49
CA ILE A 21 -6.87 2.40 -17.38
C ILE A 21 -7.82 2.72 -16.21
N GLN A 22 -7.41 3.55 -15.25
CA GLN A 22 -8.18 3.92 -14.07
C GLN A 22 -8.74 5.34 -14.13
N LEU A 23 -7.98 6.29 -14.71
CA LEU A 23 -8.29 7.72 -14.68
C LEU A 23 -7.93 8.39 -16.01
N LYS A 24 -8.88 8.44 -16.94
CA LYS A 24 -8.74 9.12 -18.25
C LYS A 24 -9.33 10.52 -18.20
N ALA A 25 -9.08 11.32 -19.23
CA ALA A 25 -9.59 12.69 -19.33
C ALA A 25 -11.13 12.79 -19.20
N GLN A 26 -11.85 11.76 -19.61
CA GLN A 26 -13.32 11.67 -19.57
C GLN A 26 -13.87 10.98 -18.31
N THR A 27 -13.01 10.47 -17.42
CA THR A 27 -13.47 9.79 -16.20
C THR A 27 -14.05 10.83 -15.25
N SER A 28 -15.32 10.66 -14.85
CA SER A 28 -15.92 11.53 -13.84
C SER A 28 -15.37 11.21 -12.45
N GLU A 29 -15.40 12.19 -11.55
CA GLU A 29 -15.01 11.98 -10.14
C GLU A 29 -15.81 10.85 -9.50
N LYS A 30 -17.14 10.86 -9.70
CA LYS A 30 -18.05 9.85 -9.15
C LYS A 30 -17.68 8.44 -9.61
N ASP A 31 -17.41 8.26 -10.90
CA ASP A 31 -17.04 6.95 -11.44
C ASP A 31 -15.69 6.49 -10.90
N TYR A 32 -14.72 7.41 -10.79
CA TYR A 32 -13.41 7.12 -10.23
C TYR A 32 -13.50 6.69 -8.76
N VAL A 33 -14.23 7.45 -7.93
CA VAL A 33 -14.44 7.13 -6.51
C VAL A 33 -15.09 5.76 -6.36
N HIS A 34 -16.17 5.50 -7.09
CA HIS A 34 -16.86 4.21 -7.05
C HIS A 34 -15.93 3.04 -7.45
N PHE A 35 -15.16 3.20 -8.52
CA PHE A 35 -14.16 2.23 -8.94
C PHE A 35 -13.10 1.99 -7.86
N ARG A 36 -12.54 3.05 -7.28
CA ARG A 36 -11.47 2.97 -6.27
C ARG A 36 -11.96 2.31 -4.99
N GLU A 37 -13.10 2.73 -4.45
CA GLU A 37 -13.67 2.12 -3.24
C GLU A 37 -13.99 0.64 -3.44
N THR A 38 -14.54 0.27 -4.60
CA THR A 38 -14.86 -1.13 -4.92
C THR A 38 -13.59 -1.98 -5.00
N ARG A 39 -12.55 -1.46 -5.67
CA ARG A 39 -11.26 -2.13 -5.79
C ARG A 39 -10.55 -2.25 -4.44
N ASP A 40 -10.52 -1.19 -3.65
CA ASP A 40 -9.73 -1.14 -2.41
C ASP A 40 -10.28 -2.11 -1.35
N LYS A 41 -11.58 -2.42 -1.39
CA LYS A 41 -12.20 -3.46 -0.56
C LYS A 41 -11.69 -4.89 -0.84
N THR A 42 -11.13 -5.15 -2.02
CA THR A 42 -10.64 -6.49 -2.39
C THR A 42 -9.14 -6.67 -2.19
N LEU A 43 -8.42 -5.59 -1.89
CA LEU A 43 -6.96 -5.62 -1.75
C LEU A 43 -6.56 -6.04 -0.33
N SER A 44 -5.60 -6.97 -0.25
CA SER A 44 -4.93 -7.30 1.01
C SER A 44 -3.97 -6.20 1.42
N ALA A 45 -3.71 -6.07 2.72
CA ALA A 45 -2.69 -5.17 3.22
C ALA A 45 -1.30 -5.52 2.63
N PRO A 46 -0.48 -4.53 2.22
CA PRO A 46 0.88 -4.78 1.76
C PRO A 46 1.73 -5.46 2.85
N ARG A 47 2.59 -6.39 2.43
CA ARG A 47 3.46 -7.17 3.33
C ARG A 47 4.29 -6.32 4.30
N LEU A 48 4.72 -5.14 3.88
CA LEU A 48 5.57 -4.23 4.66
C LEU A 48 4.82 -3.01 5.20
N LEU A 49 3.49 -3.00 5.21
CA LEU A 49 2.71 -1.83 5.62
C LEU A 49 3.13 -1.31 7.02
N LEU A 50 3.12 -2.18 8.03
CA LEU A 50 3.42 -1.80 9.43
C LEU A 50 4.90 -1.45 9.66
N PRO A 51 5.88 -2.20 9.12
CA PRO A 51 7.29 -1.78 9.12
C PRO A 51 7.53 -0.43 8.45
N SER A 52 7.00 -0.25 7.24
CA SER A 52 7.25 0.97 6.45
C SER A 52 6.66 2.19 7.13
N ILE A 53 5.47 2.11 7.72
CA ILE A 53 4.88 3.25 8.43
C ILE A 53 5.76 3.67 9.62
N GLN A 54 6.22 2.71 10.43
CA GLN A 54 7.03 3.01 11.62
C GLN A 54 8.34 3.73 11.29
N VAL A 55 8.97 3.38 10.18
CA VAL A 55 10.26 3.95 9.76
C VAL A 55 10.05 5.24 8.96
N ASN A 56 9.07 5.27 8.04
CA ASN A 56 8.89 6.40 7.12
C ASN A 56 8.27 7.62 7.80
N ILE A 57 7.47 7.44 8.84
CA ILE A 57 6.92 8.58 9.60
C ILE A 57 8.02 9.38 10.30
N ASP A 58 9.12 8.72 10.65
CA ASP A 58 10.30 9.31 11.27
C ASP A 58 11.45 9.50 10.28
N ALA A 59 11.12 9.92 9.05
CA ALA A 59 12.08 10.25 7.99
C ALA A 59 13.12 9.14 7.67
N GLY A 60 12.80 7.88 7.95
CA GLY A 60 13.70 6.75 7.73
C GLY A 60 14.51 6.32 8.96
N HIS A 61 14.39 7.00 10.10
CA HIS A 61 15.04 6.58 11.32
C HIS A 61 14.40 5.29 11.86
N LEU A 62 15.25 4.41 12.39
CA LEU A 62 14.78 3.24 13.13
C LEU A 62 14.29 3.67 14.52
N PRO A 63 13.38 2.90 15.14
CA PRO A 63 12.99 3.12 16.52
C PRO A 63 14.21 3.17 17.46
N PRO A 64 14.12 3.90 18.59
CA PRO A 64 15.15 3.87 19.61
C PRO A 64 15.48 2.45 20.03
N LYS A 65 16.76 2.23 20.34
CA LYS A 65 17.22 0.97 20.92
C LYS A 65 16.63 0.80 22.31
N GLU A 66 16.23 -0.42 22.65
CA GLU A 66 15.89 -0.79 24.03
C GLU A 66 17.18 -0.99 24.85
N ASP A 67 17.05 -1.31 26.14
CA ASP A 67 18.19 -1.43 27.08
C ASP A 67 19.23 -2.48 26.66
N ASN A 68 18.84 -3.44 25.83
CA ASN A 68 19.73 -4.44 25.24
C ASN A 68 20.52 -3.94 24.01
N GLY A 69 20.40 -2.65 23.67
CA GLY A 69 21.08 -2.02 22.55
C GLY A 69 20.50 -2.36 21.17
N THR A 70 19.34 -3.01 21.09
CA THR A 70 18.69 -3.44 19.84
C THR A 70 17.42 -2.63 19.58
N ALA A 71 17.21 -2.24 18.32
CA ALA A 71 15.97 -1.59 17.87
C ALA A 71 14.97 -2.63 17.38
N TYR A 72 13.69 -2.45 17.74
CA TYR A 72 12.61 -3.38 17.38
C TYR A 72 11.49 -2.66 16.64
N LEU A 73 11.01 -3.28 15.56
CA LEU A 73 9.75 -2.91 14.93
C LEU A 73 8.60 -3.54 15.72
N LYS A 74 7.61 -2.74 16.09
CA LYS A 74 6.46 -3.20 16.88
C LYS A 74 5.34 -3.60 15.94
N LEU A 75 5.03 -4.88 15.89
CA LEU A 75 3.89 -5.38 15.13
C LEU A 75 2.69 -5.55 16.07
N PRO A 76 1.62 -4.74 15.92
CA PRO A 76 0.40 -4.97 16.69
C PRO A 76 -0.14 -6.37 16.37
N LEU A 77 -0.23 -7.19 17.40
CA LEU A 77 -0.87 -8.49 17.30
C LEU A 77 -2.38 -8.30 17.47
N ASN A 78 -3.12 -8.50 16.40
CA ASN A 78 -4.56 -8.70 16.50
C ASN A 78 -4.83 -10.10 17.05
N ILE A 79 -4.74 -10.29 18.36
CA ILE A 79 -5.19 -11.51 19.02
C ILE A 79 -6.73 -11.50 19.05
N LYS A 80 -7.37 -11.72 17.91
CA LYS A 80 -8.74 -12.23 17.90
C LYS A 80 -8.65 -13.74 18.16
N VAL A 81 -8.65 -14.17 19.42
CA VAL A 81 -8.96 -15.57 19.73
C VAL A 81 -10.45 -15.76 19.48
N SER A 82 -10.84 -16.16 18.26
CA SER A 82 -12.11 -16.88 18.09
C SER A 82 -11.81 -18.37 18.07
N LYS A 83 -12.16 -19.03 19.18
CA LYS A 83 -12.27 -20.48 19.29
C LYS A 83 -13.38 -20.96 18.36
N ALA A 84 -13.05 -21.31 17.13
CA ALA A 84 -13.86 -22.19 16.31
C ALA A 84 -12.91 -22.89 15.36
N ASN A 85 -12.91 -24.22 15.38
CA ASN A 85 -12.02 -25.15 14.69
C ASN A 85 -10.74 -25.50 15.46
N LEU A 86 -10.93 -26.04 16.67
CA LEU A 86 -10.34 -27.34 17.02
C LEU A 86 -11.39 -28.41 16.71
#